data_AF-A0A6G9YN23-F1
#
_entry.id   AF-A0A6G9YN23-F1
#
_cell.length_a   1.000
_cell.length_b   1.000
_cell.length_c   1.000
_cell.angle_alpha   90.00
_cell.angle_beta   90.00
_cell.angle_gamma   90.00
#
_symmetry.space_group_name_H-M   'P 1'
#
loop_
_entity.id
_entity.type
_entity.pdbx_description
1 polymer ?
#
loop_
_entity_poly.entity_id
_entity_poly.type
_entity_poly.pdbx_seq_one_letter_code
_entity_poly.pdbx_strand_id
1 'polypeptide(L)'
;MPISPIAAYPMPEESDLPANIANWHLQPDRAALLIHDMQRYFLAPFTLAESPGAELIRNIAALRRRCVELGVPVSYTAQPGGMTEAERGLLHDFWGRA
;
A
#
# COMPACT_ATOMS: atom_id res chain seq x y z
N MET A 1 3.80 3.57 19.51
CA MET A 1 2.39 3.98 19.66
C MET A 1 1.63 3.40 18.47
N PRO A 2 0.42 2.86 18.65
CA PRO A 2 -0.35 2.42 17.50
C PRO A 2 -0.69 3.63 16.61
N ILE A 3 -0.69 3.41 15.30
CA ILE A 3 -1.17 4.41 14.34
C ILE A 3 -2.65 4.70 14.66
N SER A 4 -3.02 5.98 14.70
CA SER A 4 -4.39 6.39 15.01
C SER A 4 -5.41 5.80 14.01
N PRO A 5 -6.63 5.44 14.45
CA PRO A 5 -7.69 5.04 13.55
C PRO A 5 -7.93 6.06 12.44
N ILE A 6 -8.19 5.58 11.24
CA ILE A 6 -8.43 6.40 10.05
C ILE A 6 -9.93 6.38 9.79
N ALA A 7 -10.55 7.57 9.75
CA ALA A 7 -11.96 7.71 9.43
C ALA A 7 -12.24 7.18 8.02
N ALA A 8 -13.44 6.64 7.79
CA ALA A 8 -13.85 6.18 6.47
C ALA A 8 -13.90 7.35 5.46
N TYR A 9 -13.46 7.08 4.25
CA TYR A 9 -13.52 8.00 3.13
C TYR A 9 -13.59 7.21 1.81
N PRO A 10 -14.21 7.76 0.75
CA PRO A 10 -14.30 7.08 -0.54
C PRO A 10 -12.91 7.00 -1.19
N MET A 11 -12.62 5.91 -1.92
CA MET A 11 -11.49 5.92 -2.84
C MET A 11 -11.75 6.92 -3.97
N PRO A 12 -10.71 7.61 -4.47
CA PRO A 12 -10.89 8.58 -5.54
C PRO A 12 -11.35 7.91 -6.84
N GLU A 13 -12.18 8.61 -7.59
CA GLU A 13 -12.57 8.26 -8.95
C GLU A 13 -11.64 8.93 -9.96
N GLU A 14 -11.77 8.57 -11.24
CA GLU A 14 -10.96 9.15 -12.33
C GLU A 14 -11.09 10.67 -12.40
N SER A 15 -12.29 11.21 -12.11
CA SER A 15 -12.56 12.65 -12.08
C SER A 15 -11.87 13.40 -10.94
N ASP A 16 -11.48 12.70 -9.88
CA ASP A 16 -10.80 13.30 -8.72
C ASP A 16 -9.28 13.40 -8.94
N LEU A 17 -8.75 12.73 -9.97
CA LEU A 17 -7.33 12.71 -10.26
C LEU A 17 -6.89 14.01 -10.93
N PRO A 18 -5.78 14.62 -10.49
CA PRO A 18 -5.21 15.76 -11.19
C PRO A 18 -4.71 15.34 -12.58
N ALA A 19 -4.68 16.30 -13.51
CA ALA A 19 -4.12 16.06 -14.83
C ALA A 19 -2.64 15.65 -14.73
N ASN A 20 -2.30 14.50 -15.31
CA ASN A 20 -0.92 14.04 -15.38
C ASN A 20 -0.08 14.94 -16.31
N ILE A 21 1.10 15.31 -15.85
CA ILE A 21 2.05 16.11 -16.65
C ILE A 21 3.00 15.25 -17.50
N ALA A 22 3.20 13.98 -17.08
CA ALA A 22 4.03 13.03 -17.79
C ALA A 22 3.17 12.16 -18.70
N ASN A 23 3.69 11.85 -19.90
CA ASN A 23 3.01 11.02 -20.89
C ASN A 23 3.53 9.57 -20.90
N TRP A 24 3.83 9.03 -19.71
CA TRP A 24 4.28 7.64 -19.59
C TRP A 24 3.12 6.67 -19.76
N HIS A 25 3.38 5.61 -20.51
CA HIS A 25 2.43 4.53 -20.73
C HIS A 25 3.02 3.25 -20.16
N LEU A 26 2.21 2.52 -19.37
CA LEU A 26 2.65 1.28 -18.76
C LEU A 26 2.91 0.23 -19.85
N GLN A 27 4.14 -0.28 -19.90
CA GLN A 27 4.54 -1.39 -20.78
C GLN A 27 4.83 -2.61 -19.90
N PRO A 28 4.07 -3.71 -19.98
CA PRO A 28 4.19 -4.85 -19.06
C PRO A 28 5.60 -5.45 -18.98
N ASP A 29 6.29 -5.53 -20.11
CA ASP A 29 7.67 -6.04 -20.23
C ASP A 29 8.73 -5.15 -19.56
N ARG A 30 8.35 -3.91 -19.17
CA ARG A 30 9.21 -2.93 -18.50
C ARG A 30 8.66 -2.48 -17.15
N ALA A 31 7.60 -3.11 -16.67
CA ALA A 31 6.92 -2.75 -15.43
C ALA A 31 7.22 -3.75 -14.32
N ALA A 32 6.99 -3.33 -13.09
CA ALA A 32 6.86 -4.19 -11.92
C ALA A 32 5.74 -3.65 -11.03
N LEU A 33 5.02 -4.54 -10.35
CA LEU A 33 4.05 -4.18 -9.33
C LEU A 33 4.71 -4.27 -7.94
N LEU A 34 4.76 -3.15 -7.22
CA LEU A 34 5.16 -3.12 -5.81
C LEU A 34 3.92 -3.06 -4.92
N ILE A 35 3.69 -4.10 -4.12
CA ILE A 35 2.67 -4.11 -3.07
C ILE A 35 3.33 -3.67 -1.78
N HIS A 36 3.17 -2.38 -1.47
CA HIS A 36 3.92 -1.70 -0.42
C HIS A 36 3.22 -1.80 0.94
N ASP A 37 3.88 -2.41 1.94
CA ASP A 37 3.51 -2.43 3.36
C ASP A 37 2.05 -2.82 3.65
N MET A 38 1.46 -3.70 2.83
CA MET A 38 0.10 -4.24 3.01
C MET A 38 0.00 -5.29 4.15
N GLN A 39 0.82 -5.14 5.18
CA GLN A 39 0.81 -5.98 6.38
C GLN A 39 -0.39 -5.64 7.26
N ARG A 40 -0.90 -6.63 8.00
CA ARG A 40 -2.04 -6.45 8.93
C ARG A 40 -1.86 -5.28 9.90
N TYR A 41 -0.63 -5.01 10.33
CA TYR A 41 -0.31 -3.88 11.22
C TYR A 41 -0.69 -2.52 10.61
N PHE A 42 -0.34 -2.27 9.34
CA PHE A 42 -0.66 -1.01 8.64
C PHE A 42 -2.11 -0.93 8.15
N LEU A 43 -2.77 -2.08 8.01
CA LEU A 43 -4.18 -2.14 7.64
C LEU A 43 -5.12 -2.01 8.84
N ALA A 44 -4.64 -2.29 10.06
CA ALA A 44 -5.44 -2.25 11.29
C ALA A 44 -6.12 -0.89 11.58
N PRO A 45 -5.53 0.28 11.22
CA PRO A 45 -6.20 1.57 11.41
C PRO A 45 -7.43 1.80 10.52
N PHE A 46 -7.62 1.01 9.46
CA PHE A 46 -8.76 1.12 8.54
C PHE A 46 -9.89 0.16 8.95
N THR A 47 -11.14 0.58 8.74
CA THR A 47 -12.29 -0.33 8.77
C THR A 47 -12.30 -1.18 7.49
N LEU A 48 -11.86 -2.45 7.57
CA LEU A 48 -11.71 -3.31 6.38
C LEU A 48 -13.02 -3.69 5.67
N ALA A 49 -14.17 -3.43 6.30
CA ALA A 49 -15.50 -3.62 5.70
C ALA A 49 -16.01 -2.38 4.95
N GLU A 50 -15.35 -1.23 5.09
CA GLU A 50 -15.77 0.06 4.54
C GLU A 50 -14.68 0.64 3.62
N SER A 51 -15.00 1.72 2.93
CA SER A 51 -14.03 2.47 2.13
C SER A 51 -13.05 3.22 3.05
N PRO A 52 -11.74 3.25 2.71
CA PRO A 52 -11.14 2.65 1.52
C PRO A 52 -10.75 1.18 1.71
N GLY A 53 -10.78 0.62 2.94
CA GLY A 53 -10.17 -0.67 3.27
C GLY A 53 -10.63 -1.84 2.40
N ALA A 54 -11.95 -1.97 2.21
CA ALA A 54 -12.51 -3.04 1.39
C ALA A 54 -12.12 -2.91 -0.09
N GLU A 55 -12.17 -1.69 -0.63
CA GLU A 55 -11.84 -1.38 -2.03
C GLU A 55 -10.35 -1.53 -2.31
N LEU A 56 -9.51 -1.03 -1.41
CA LEU A 56 -8.05 -1.11 -1.48
C LEU A 56 -7.59 -2.57 -1.66
N ILE A 57 -8.07 -3.48 -0.81
CA ILE A 57 -7.70 -4.90 -0.87
C ILE A 57 -8.20 -5.53 -2.17
N ARG A 58 -9.45 -5.25 -2.58
CA ARG A 58 -10.01 -5.78 -3.83
C ARG A 58 -9.22 -5.30 -5.05
N ASN A 59 -8.89 -4.02 -5.12
CA ASN A 59 -8.19 -3.41 -6.24
C ASN A 59 -6.75 -3.92 -6.34
N ILE A 60 -6.02 -4.02 -5.21
CA ILE A 60 -4.68 -4.61 -5.18
C ILE A 60 -4.70 -6.08 -5.61
N ALA A 61 -5.70 -6.86 -5.16
CA ALA A 61 -5.83 -8.25 -5.58
C ALA A 61 -6.09 -8.36 -7.10
N ALA A 62 -6.90 -7.48 -7.67
CA ALA A 62 -7.14 -7.42 -9.11
C ALA A 62 -5.88 -7.04 -9.90
N LEU A 63 -5.17 -5.99 -9.48
CA LEU A 63 -3.89 -5.57 -10.07
C LEU A 63 -2.85 -6.69 -10.01
N ARG A 64 -2.71 -7.34 -8.86
CA ARG A 64 -1.79 -8.48 -8.69
C ARG A 64 -2.11 -9.61 -9.67
N ARG A 65 -3.38 -10.03 -9.76
CA ARG A 65 -3.79 -11.09 -10.69
C ARG A 65 -3.42 -10.70 -12.12
N ARG A 66 -3.77 -9.48 -12.53
CA ARG A 66 -3.49 -8.99 -13.88
C ARG A 66 -2.00 -8.92 -14.19
N CYS A 67 -1.18 -8.48 -13.22
CA CYS A 67 0.28 -8.44 -13.37
C CYS A 67 0.86 -9.85 -13.56
N VAL A 68 0.41 -10.81 -12.74
CA VAL A 68 0.83 -12.21 -12.87
C VAL A 68 0.46 -12.80 -14.24
N GLU A 69 -0.76 -12.56 -14.71
CA GLU A 69 -1.22 -13.00 -16.05
C GLU A 69 -0.37 -12.42 -17.19
N LEU A 70 0.12 -11.19 -17.02
CA LEU A 70 0.95 -10.49 -18.01
C LEU A 70 2.45 -10.76 -17.86
N GLY A 71 2.87 -11.58 -16.90
CA GLY A 71 4.29 -11.83 -16.61
C GLY A 71 5.01 -10.65 -15.95
N VAL A 72 4.27 -9.65 -15.44
CA VAL A 72 4.83 -8.50 -14.71
C VAL A 72 5.30 -8.98 -13.33
N PRO A 73 6.58 -8.74 -12.95
CA PRO A 73 7.07 -9.08 -11.62
C PRO A 73 6.24 -8.42 -10.51
N VAL A 74 5.89 -9.20 -9.48
CA VAL A 74 5.19 -8.71 -8.29
C VAL A 74 6.13 -8.79 -7.09
N SER A 75 6.42 -7.65 -6.49
CA SER A 75 7.27 -7.50 -5.30
C SER A 75 6.44 -7.02 -4.11
N TYR A 76 6.85 -7.42 -2.90
CA TYR A 76 6.22 -7.02 -1.65
C TYR A 76 7.26 -6.39 -0.73
N THR A 77 6.88 -5.32 -0.04
CA THR A 77 7.63 -4.87 1.14
C THR A 77 6.92 -5.33 2.41
N ALA A 78 7.72 -5.59 3.42
CA ALA A 78 7.24 -5.91 4.75
C ALA A 78 8.28 -5.44 5.76
N GLN A 79 7.84 -4.70 6.77
CA GLN A 79 8.68 -4.44 7.93
C GLN A 79 8.89 -5.76 8.69
N PRO A 80 10.13 -6.08 9.09
CA PRO A 80 10.46 -7.35 9.75
C PRO A 80 9.73 -7.54 11.09
N GLY A 81 9.29 -6.45 11.73
CA GLY A 81 8.77 -6.45 13.10
C GLY A 81 9.87 -6.71 14.13
N GLY A 82 9.62 -6.40 15.40
CA GLY A 82 10.57 -6.72 16.48
C GLY A 82 11.96 -6.09 16.33
N MET A 83 12.05 -4.94 15.65
CA MET A 83 13.32 -4.24 15.44
C MET A 83 13.91 -3.82 16.78
N THR A 84 15.20 -4.02 16.95
CA THR A 84 15.97 -3.42 18.05
C THR A 84 15.93 -1.90 17.94
N GLU A 85 16.27 -1.20 19.03
CA GLU A 85 16.35 0.27 19.02
C GLU A 85 17.34 0.79 17.97
N ALA A 86 18.46 0.08 17.77
CA ALA A 86 19.45 0.42 16.75
C ALA A 86 18.92 0.22 15.31
N GLU A 87 18.16 -0.85 15.05
CA GLU A 87 17.54 -1.10 13.74
C GLU A 87 16.36 -0.16 13.47
N ARG A 88 15.59 0.18 14.50
CA ARG A 88 14.43 1.09 14.41
C ARG A 88 14.88 2.54 14.24
N GLY A 89 15.97 2.92 14.89
CA GLY A 89 16.56 4.26 14.83
C GLY A 89 15.51 5.36 15.09
N LEU A 90 15.58 6.42 14.28
CA LEU A 90 14.71 7.60 14.42
C LEU A 90 13.22 7.34 14.13
N LEU A 91 12.84 6.16 13.62
CA LEU A 91 11.41 5.79 13.56
C LEU A 91 10.81 5.67 14.96
N HIS A 92 11.63 5.36 15.97
CA HIS A 92 11.19 5.24 17.36
C HIS A 92 10.59 6.55 17.88
N ASP A 93 11.19 7.68 17.56
CA ASP A 93 10.79 9.01 18.05
C ASP A 93 9.37 9.40 17.62
N PHE A 94 8.93 8.94 16.45
CA PHE A 94 7.61 9.29 15.89
C PHE A 94 6.59 8.16 16.05
N TRP A 95 7.01 6.92 15.85
CA TRP A 95 6.11 5.77 15.73
C TRP A 95 6.24 4.80 16.91
N GLY A 96 7.23 5.01 17.78
CA GLY A 96 7.57 4.12 18.88
C GLY A 96 8.22 2.82 18.42
N ARG A 97 8.18 1.82 19.31
CA ARG A 97 8.75 0.49 19.07
C ARG A 97 8.03 -0.25 17.94
N ALA A 98 8.81 -1.02 17.17
CA ALA A 98 8.33 -1.94 16.14
C ALA A 98 7.74 -3.22 16.73
#